data_AF-A0A0Q0WBA3-F1
#
_entry.id   AF-A0A0Q0WBA3-F1
#
_cell.length_a   1.000
_cell.length_b   1.000
_cell.length_c   1.000
_cell.angle_alpha   90.00
_cell.angle_beta   90.00
_cell.angle_gamma   90.00
#
_symmetry.space_group_name_H-M   'P 1'
#
loop_
_entity.id
_entity.type
_entity.pdbx_description
1 polymer ?
#
loop_
_entity_poly.entity_id
_entity_poly.type
_entity_poly.pdbx_seq_one_letter_code
_entity_poly.pdbx_strand_id
1 'polypeptide(L)'
;MPHEVVSDFFFDVDSCVFLIGGFGGTGVPMKLIEMLARSKSKNHTIITNDTGTKKSGIYPLLKNGKVSKLICSFVGQNKEVEAYLSDIELIFLPQGSLAESIRTGASKIKGFHEKILDNYRHTESIYADYSLVKAAKADIYGNLFYDGTDKNFNPIMLMAGKETLVEVDKYPVKLKLHERMMPGIYVDYILKR
;
A
#
# COMPACT_ATOMS: atom_id res chain seq x y z
N MET A 1 0.27 10.86 18.70
CA MET A 1 1.10 9.64 18.65
C MET A 1 0.26 8.58 17.96
N PRO A 2 0.85 7.73 17.11
CA PRO A 2 0.11 6.67 16.44
C PRO A 2 -0.54 5.71 17.44
N HIS A 3 -1.71 5.20 17.09
CA HIS A 3 -2.36 4.12 17.82
C HIS A 3 -1.64 2.79 17.53
N GLU A 4 -1.71 1.84 18.46
CA GLU A 4 -1.23 0.48 18.18
C GLU A 4 -2.28 -0.30 17.39
N VAL A 5 -1.84 -1.03 16.36
CA VAL A 5 -2.72 -1.94 15.62
C VAL A 5 -3.04 -3.15 16.49
N VAL A 6 -4.34 -3.40 16.71
CA VAL A 6 -4.83 -4.61 17.38
C VAL A 6 -5.11 -5.73 16.36
N SER A 7 -5.04 -6.98 16.79
CA SER A 7 -5.17 -8.17 15.91
C SER A 7 -6.45 -8.22 15.08
N ASP A 8 -7.49 -7.57 15.58
CA ASP A 8 -8.87 -7.66 15.11
C ASP A 8 -9.23 -6.49 14.18
N PHE A 9 -8.26 -5.62 13.85
CA PHE A 9 -8.50 -4.33 13.20
C PHE A 9 -9.39 -4.44 11.94
N PHE A 10 -9.16 -5.47 11.11
CA PHE A 10 -9.92 -5.68 9.88
C PHE A 10 -11.12 -6.63 10.04
N PHE A 11 -11.46 -7.09 11.24
CA PHE A 11 -12.35 -8.24 11.42
C PHE A 11 -13.69 -8.10 10.69
N ASP A 12 -14.26 -6.90 10.70
CA ASP A 12 -15.58 -6.59 10.11
C ASP A 12 -15.60 -5.24 9.38
N VAL A 13 -14.54 -4.94 8.62
CA VAL A 13 -14.55 -3.76 7.74
C VAL A 13 -15.39 -4.02 6.50
N ASP A 14 -16.06 -2.99 5.99
CA ASP A 14 -16.82 -3.05 4.74
C ASP A 14 -15.89 -3.29 3.53
N SER A 15 -16.49 -3.44 2.34
CA SER A 15 -15.72 -3.32 1.10
C SER A 15 -15.07 -1.94 1.04
N CYS A 16 -13.78 -1.91 0.76
CA CYS A 16 -12.93 -0.73 0.84
C CYS A 16 -11.87 -0.76 -0.28
N VAL A 17 -11.28 0.41 -0.53
CA VAL A 17 -10.09 0.56 -1.35
C VAL A 17 -8.85 0.55 -0.45
N PHE A 18 -7.89 -0.31 -0.78
CA PHE A 18 -6.62 -0.42 -0.08
C PHE A 18 -5.46 -0.04 -1.00
N LEU A 19 -4.62 0.88 -0.55
CA LEU A 19 -3.26 1.04 -1.05
C LEU A 19 -2.33 0.09 -0.28
N ILE A 20 -1.52 -0.68 -1.00
CA ILE A 20 -0.55 -1.60 -0.40
C ILE A 20 0.83 -1.29 -0.95
N GLY A 21 1.72 -0.85 -0.06
CA GLY A 21 3.09 -0.49 -0.40
C GLY A 21 3.99 -1.67 -0.71
N GLY A 22 5.12 -1.37 -1.35
CA GLY A 22 6.16 -2.32 -1.72
C GLY A 22 6.51 -2.34 -3.22
N PHE A 23 7.55 -3.09 -3.55
CA PHE A 23 8.03 -3.31 -4.92
C PHE A 23 8.71 -4.68 -5.02
N GLY A 24 8.16 -5.59 -5.84
CA GLY A 24 8.77 -6.91 -6.13
C GLY A 24 8.99 -7.80 -4.90
N GLY A 25 8.30 -7.54 -3.78
CA GLY A 25 8.47 -8.22 -2.49
C GLY A 25 9.26 -7.43 -1.43
N THR A 26 9.88 -6.31 -1.81
CA THR A 26 10.67 -5.40 -0.95
C THR A 26 9.77 -4.30 -0.38
N GLY A 27 9.89 -3.97 0.91
CA GLY A 27 9.03 -2.98 1.57
C GLY A 27 7.54 -3.34 1.61
N VAL A 28 7.17 -4.62 1.65
CA VAL A 28 5.77 -5.09 1.67
C VAL A 28 5.31 -5.35 3.13
N PRO A 29 4.14 -4.82 3.56
CA PRO A 29 3.62 -4.98 4.92
C PRO A 29 2.89 -6.32 5.12
N MET A 30 3.66 -7.41 5.12
CA MET A 30 3.10 -8.76 5.10
C MET A 30 2.19 -9.11 6.28
N LYS A 31 2.47 -8.63 7.50
CA LYS A 31 1.58 -8.92 8.65
C LYS A 31 0.22 -8.25 8.49
N LEU A 32 0.19 -6.99 8.03
CA LEU A 32 -1.06 -6.28 7.77
C LEU A 32 -1.87 -6.95 6.65
N ILE A 33 -1.19 -7.39 5.58
CA ILE A 33 -1.80 -8.17 4.49
C ILE A 33 -2.40 -9.48 5.02
N GLU A 34 -1.67 -10.21 5.86
CA GLU A 34 -2.14 -11.46 6.44
C GLU A 34 -3.34 -11.25 7.39
N MET A 35 -3.36 -10.15 8.15
CA MET A 35 -4.51 -9.78 8.98
C MET A 35 -5.74 -9.52 8.12
N LEU A 36 -5.62 -8.72 7.05
CA LEU A 36 -6.71 -8.48 6.11
C LEU A 36 -7.15 -9.77 5.41
N ALA A 37 -6.22 -10.66 5.06
CA ALA A 37 -6.53 -11.95 4.44
C ALA A 37 -7.36 -12.88 5.34
N ARG A 38 -7.22 -12.78 6.67
CA ARG A 38 -7.94 -13.60 7.67
C ARG A 38 -9.26 -12.99 8.15
N SER A 39 -9.52 -11.74 7.81
CA SER A 39 -10.77 -11.03 8.17
C SER A 39 -12.02 -11.69 7.58
N LYS A 40 -13.21 -11.21 7.95
CA LYS A 40 -14.47 -11.56 7.27
C LYS A 40 -14.77 -10.68 6.05
N SER A 41 -14.09 -9.53 5.95
CA SER A 41 -14.29 -8.57 4.87
C SER A 41 -13.91 -9.17 3.51
N LYS A 42 -14.50 -8.65 2.43
CA LYS A 42 -14.32 -9.14 1.05
C LYS A 42 -14.66 -8.07 0.03
N ASN A 43 -14.47 -8.38 -1.25
CA ASN A 43 -14.79 -7.52 -2.38
C ASN A 43 -14.02 -6.18 -2.34
N HIS A 44 -12.75 -6.20 -1.96
CA HIS A 44 -11.93 -5.00 -1.88
C HIS A 44 -11.30 -4.64 -3.24
N THR A 45 -11.07 -3.35 -3.43
CA THR A 45 -10.16 -2.86 -4.48
C THR A 45 -8.75 -2.77 -3.89
N ILE A 46 -7.80 -3.47 -4.50
CA ILE A 46 -6.38 -3.40 -4.11
C ILE A 46 -5.61 -2.59 -5.14
N ILE A 47 -4.83 -1.63 -4.65
CA ILE A 47 -3.95 -0.78 -5.45
C ILE A 47 -2.52 -1.00 -4.95
N THR A 48 -1.68 -1.59 -5.78
CA THR A 48 -0.29 -1.94 -5.46
C THR A 48 0.57 -1.74 -6.70
N ASN A 49 1.89 -1.56 -6.54
CA ASN A 49 2.77 -1.54 -7.70
C ASN A 49 2.73 -2.87 -8.47
N ASP A 50 2.86 -3.96 -7.73
CA ASP A 50 2.90 -5.32 -8.25
C ASP A 50 2.33 -6.34 -7.27
N THR A 51 2.16 -7.59 -7.72
CA THR A 51 1.59 -8.65 -6.86
C THR A 51 2.64 -9.38 -6.01
N GLY A 52 3.91 -8.98 -6.14
CA GLY A 52 5.04 -9.52 -5.40
C GLY A 52 5.49 -10.91 -5.87
N THR A 53 5.85 -11.73 -4.89
CA THR A 53 6.35 -13.10 -5.00
C THR A 53 5.45 -14.04 -4.21
N LYS A 54 5.68 -15.35 -4.31
CA LYS A 54 4.97 -16.35 -3.49
C LYS A 54 5.05 -16.10 -1.98
N LYS A 55 6.16 -15.52 -1.51
CA LYS A 55 6.44 -15.32 -0.07
C LYS A 55 6.13 -13.91 0.44
N SER A 56 6.02 -12.93 -0.46
CA SER A 56 5.85 -11.52 -0.12
C SER A 56 5.03 -10.84 -1.20
N GLY A 57 3.83 -10.35 -0.88
CA GLY A 57 2.92 -9.74 -1.83
C GLY A 57 1.45 -9.99 -1.47
N ILE A 58 0.56 -9.71 -2.42
CA ILE A 58 -0.90 -9.72 -2.18
C ILE A 58 -1.55 -11.10 -2.40
N TYR A 59 -0.76 -12.13 -2.71
CA TYR A 59 -1.26 -13.49 -2.92
C TYR A 59 -2.22 -14.00 -1.82
N PRO A 60 -1.97 -13.77 -0.52
CA PRO A 60 -2.91 -14.16 0.53
C PRO A 60 -4.30 -13.53 0.39
N LEU A 61 -4.41 -12.31 -0.15
CA LEU A 61 -5.70 -11.64 -0.37
C LEU A 61 -6.46 -12.30 -1.51
N LEU A 62 -5.77 -12.56 -2.62
CA LEU A 62 -6.36 -13.21 -3.80
C LEU A 62 -6.83 -14.63 -3.47
N LYS A 63 -5.95 -15.43 -2.84
CA LYS A 63 -6.24 -16.80 -2.44
C LYS A 63 -7.47 -16.91 -1.54
N ASN A 64 -7.68 -15.93 -0.65
CA ASN A 64 -8.79 -15.91 0.29
C ASN A 64 -10.03 -15.14 -0.23
N GLY A 65 -10.11 -14.86 -1.54
CA GLY A 65 -11.28 -14.22 -2.16
C GLY A 65 -11.55 -12.80 -1.65
N LYS A 66 -10.51 -12.08 -1.25
CA LYS A 66 -10.64 -10.73 -0.66
C LYS A 66 -10.74 -9.63 -1.70
N VAL A 67 -10.29 -9.90 -2.93
CA VAL A 67 -10.11 -8.90 -3.98
C VAL A 67 -11.20 -9.04 -5.02
N SER A 68 -11.87 -7.94 -5.37
CA SER A 68 -12.76 -7.85 -6.53
C SER A 68 -12.16 -7.03 -7.67
N LYS A 69 -11.22 -6.12 -7.36
CA LYS A 69 -10.52 -5.27 -8.32
C LYS A 69 -9.06 -5.10 -7.94
N LEU A 70 -8.18 -5.19 -8.92
CA LEU A 70 -6.74 -4.95 -8.77
C LEU A 70 -6.30 -3.86 -9.74
N ILE A 71 -5.68 -2.81 -9.21
CA ILE A 71 -4.99 -1.77 -9.98
C ILE A 71 -3.50 -1.90 -9.71
N CYS A 72 -2.71 -2.17 -10.75
CA CYS A 72 -1.27 -2.33 -10.62
C CYS A 72 -0.49 -1.89 -11.85
N SER A 73 0.84 -1.78 -11.73
CA SER A 73 1.70 -1.52 -12.88
C SER A 73 2.18 -2.79 -13.55
N PHE A 74 2.33 -3.86 -12.76
CA PHE A 74 2.88 -5.12 -13.22
C PHE A 74 2.37 -6.27 -12.37
N VAL A 75 1.80 -7.32 -12.96
CA VAL A 75 1.36 -8.47 -12.14
C VAL A 75 2.55 -9.23 -11.55
N GLY A 76 3.73 -9.21 -12.15
CA GLY A 76 4.91 -9.77 -11.50
C GLY A 76 5.27 -11.20 -11.90
N GLN A 77 6.07 -11.81 -11.02
CA GLN A 77 6.69 -13.13 -11.16
C GLN A 77 5.94 -14.24 -10.39
N ASN A 78 4.81 -13.90 -9.77
CA ASN A 78 4.03 -14.82 -8.96
C ASN A 78 3.02 -15.58 -9.82
N LYS A 79 3.41 -16.76 -10.31
CA LYS A 79 2.54 -17.61 -11.14
C LYS A 79 1.29 -18.07 -10.40
N GLU A 80 1.31 -18.15 -9.07
CA GLU A 80 0.11 -18.52 -8.32
C GLU A 80 -0.98 -17.45 -8.40
N VAL A 81 -0.64 -16.19 -8.66
CA VAL A 81 -1.63 -15.11 -8.81
C VAL A 81 -2.42 -15.23 -10.10
N GLU A 82 -1.83 -15.77 -11.17
CA GLU A 82 -2.49 -15.90 -12.49
C GLU A 82 -3.83 -16.63 -12.42
N ALA A 83 -3.93 -17.64 -11.54
CA ALA A 83 -5.13 -18.44 -11.34
C ALA A 83 -6.34 -17.66 -10.80
N TYR A 84 -6.14 -16.43 -10.28
CA TYR A 84 -7.19 -15.61 -9.66
C TYR A 84 -7.54 -14.37 -10.49
N LEU A 85 -6.75 -14.05 -11.52
CA LEU A 85 -6.92 -12.80 -12.27
C LEU A 85 -8.20 -12.79 -13.13
N SER A 86 -8.71 -13.95 -13.54
CA SER A 86 -9.96 -14.05 -14.28
C SER A 86 -11.19 -13.69 -13.47
N ASP A 87 -11.09 -13.78 -12.14
CA ASP A 87 -12.22 -13.62 -11.22
C ASP A 87 -12.33 -12.19 -10.69
N ILE A 88 -11.42 -11.29 -11.10
CA ILE A 88 -11.34 -9.92 -10.63
C ILE A 88 -11.23 -8.93 -11.79
N GLU A 89 -11.64 -7.69 -11.56
CA GLU A 89 -11.37 -6.60 -12.49
C GLU A 89 -9.88 -6.21 -12.40
N LEU A 90 -9.14 -6.28 -13.51
CA LEU A 90 -7.71 -5.93 -13.56
C LEU A 90 -7.50 -4.65 -14.38
N ILE A 91 -6.88 -3.63 -13.77
CA ILE A 91 -6.49 -2.38 -14.43
C ILE A 91 -4.98 -2.20 -14.36
N PHE A 92 -4.36 -1.98 -15.52
CA PHE A 92 -2.96 -1.62 -15.61
C PHE A 92 -2.77 -0.12 -15.77
N LEU A 93 -1.91 0.45 -14.92
CA LEU A 93 -1.40 1.82 -15.07
C LEU A 93 0.11 1.78 -15.25
N PRO A 94 0.70 2.56 -16.18
CA PRO A 94 2.15 2.71 -16.22
C PRO A 94 2.67 3.10 -14.83
N GLN A 95 3.79 2.52 -14.38
CA GLN A 95 4.25 2.67 -13.00
C GLN A 95 4.40 4.13 -12.56
N GLY A 96 4.91 5.00 -13.44
CA GLY A 96 5.01 6.43 -13.20
C GLY A 96 3.64 7.09 -13.04
N SER A 97 2.68 6.76 -13.91
CA SER A 97 1.30 7.23 -13.84
C SER A 97 0.61 6.78 -12.54
N LEU A 98 0.81 5.52 -12.14
CA LEU A 98 0.28 4.98 -10.88
C LEU A 98 0.83 5.78 -9.68
N ALA A 99 2.15 6.00 -9.63
CA ALA A 99 2.78 6.78 -8.58
C ALA A 99 2.25 8.22 -8.53
N GLU A 100 2.09 8.86 -9.70
CA GLU A 100 1.62 10.24 -9.80
C GLU A 100 0.12 10.37 -9.49
N SER A 101 -0.71 9.40 -9.87
CA SER A 101 -2.12 9.30 -9.46
C SER A 101 -2.27 9.25 -7.95
N ILE A 102 -1.45 8.43 -7.27
CA ILE A 102 -1.46 8.33 -5.81
C ILE A 102 -0.98 9.66 -5.19
N ARG A 103 0.12 10.24 -5.70
CA ARG A 103 0.68 11.51 -5.20
C ARG A 103 -0.32 12.68 -5.34
N THR A 104 -1.02 12.75 -6.48
CA THR A 104 -2.03 13.78 -6.73
C THR A 104 -3.26 13.57 -5.86
N GLY A 105 -3.69 12.33 -5.61
CA GLY A 105 -4.77 12.01 -4.67
C GLY A 105 -4.45 12.40 -3.24
N ALA A 106 -3.23 12.10 -2.76
CA ALA A 106 -2.73 12.59 -1.47
C ALA A 106 -2.78 14.13 -1.35
N SER A 107 -2.59 14.82 -2.46
CA SER A 107 -2.62 16.29 -2.54
C SER A 107 -4.02 16.87 -2.78
N LYS A 108 -5.07 16.02 -2.81
CA LYS A 108 -6.46 16.40 -3.14
C LYS A 108 -6.61 17.10 -4.50
N ILE A 109 -5.74 16.74 -5.44
CA ILE A 109 -5.84 17.13 -6.85
C ILE A 109 -6.74 16.08 -7.54
N LYS A 110 -7.57 16.49 -8.51
CA LYS A 110 -8.54 15.59 -9.17
C LYS A 110 -7.89 14.62 -10.17
N GLY A 111 -6.80 15.04 -10.78
CA GLY A 111 -6.08 14.30 -11.80
C GLY A 111 -5.01 15.17 -12.44
N PHE A 112 -4.31 14.61 -13.41
CA PHE A 112 -3.24 15.30 -14.13
C PHE A 112 -3.27 14.91 -15.61
N HIS A 113 -2.57 15.69 -16.43
CA HIS A 113 -2.32 15.33 -17.82
C HIS A 113 -0.86 14.90 -17.94
N GLU A 114 -0.63 13.76 -18.56
CA GLU A 114 0.71 13.22 -18.79
C GLU A 114 0.88 12.86 -20.26
N LYS A 115 2.12 13.01 -20.75
CA LYS A 115 2.49 12.56 -22.08
C LYS A 115 3.00 11.12 -21.97
N ILE A 116 2.23 10.17 -22.52
CA ILE A 116 2.63 8.77 -22.63
C ILE A 116 3.01 8.53 -24.09
N LEU A 117 4.30 8.32 -24.33
CA LEU A 117 4.90 8.30 -25.67
C LEU A 117 4.56 9.61 -26.41
N ASP A 118 3.76 9.54 -27.47
CA ASP A 118 3.39 10.70 -28.28
C ASP A 118 2.00 11.29 -27.94
N ASN A 119 1.25 10.67 -27.03
CA ASN A 119 -0.11 11.06 -26.71
C ASN A 119 -0.22 11.72 -25.33
N TYR A 120 -1.05 12.76 -25.22
CA TYR A 120 -1.48 13.29 -23.93
C TYR A 120 -2.70 12.54 -23.44
N ARG A 121 -2.66 12.10 -22.18
CA ARG A 121 -3.78 11.44 -21.51
C ARG A 121 -4.10 12.17 -20.22
N HIS A 122 -5.40 12.33 -19.94
CA HIS A 122 -5.85 12.66 -18.61
C HIS A 122 -5.89 11.41 -17.74
N THR A 123 -5.26 11.45 -16.58
CA THR A 123 -5.24 10.36 -15.60
C THR A 123 -5.83 10.86 -14.29
N GLU A 124 -6.80 10.13 -13.76
CA GLU A 124 -7.46 10.46 -12.50
C GLU A 124 -6.54 10.19 -11.30
N SER A 125 -6.75 10.96 -10.23
CA SER A 125 -6.05 10.79 -8.97
C SER A 125 -6.60 9.61 -8.17
N ILE A 126 -5.74 8.98 -7.37
CA ILE A 126 -6.06 7.81 -6.54
C ILE A 126 -5.96 8.20 -5.07
N TYR A 127 -7.05 7.97 -4.35
CA TYR A 127 -7.14 8.06 -2.90
C TYR A 127 -7.89 6.83 -2.39
N ALA A 128 -7.55 6.34 -1.21
CA ALA A 128 -8.07 5.07 -0.68
C ALA A 128 -8.57 5.21 0.75
N ASP A 129 -9.45 4.29 1.16
CA ASP A 129 -9.93 4.22 2.55
C ASP A 129 -8.79 3.86 3.49
N TYR A 130 -7.97 2.89 3.08
CA TYR A 130 -6.85 2.41 3.88
C TYR A 130 -5.54 2.41 3.11
N SER A 131 -4.45 2.70 3.79
CA SER A 131 -3.09 2.53 3.29
C SER A 131 -2.29 1.62 4.20
N LEU A 132 -1.82 0.50 3.66
CA LEU A 132 -0.96 -0.46 4.35
C LEU A 132 0.46 -0.29 3.83
N VAL A 133 1.39 0.12 4.68
CA VAL A 133 2.78 0.39 4.28
C VAL A 133 3.78 -0.22 5.25
N LYS A 134 5.02 -0.39 4.79
CA LYS A 134 6.13 -0.93 5.58
C LYS A 134 7.18 0.15 5.82
N ALA A 135 7.70 0.23 7.05
CA ALA A 135 8.91 1.00 7.36
C ALA A 135 9.91 0.13 8.15
N ALA A 136 11.18 0.51 8.12
CA ALA A 136 12.22 -0.19 8.87
C ALA A 136 12.21 0.24 10.34
N LYS A 137 12.02 1.53 10.61
CA LYS A 137 11.98 2.08 11.97
C LYS A 137 10.94 3.19 12.11
N ALA A 138 10.46 3.39 13.34
CA ALA A 138 9.62 4.51 13.70
C ALA A 138 9.95 5.06 15.10
N ASP A 139 9.82 6.37 15.29
CA ASP A 139 9.88 6.99 16.61
C ASP A 139 8.50 7.11 17.27
N ILE A 140 8.45 7.52 18.55
CA ILE A 140 7.20 7.67 19.32
C ILE A 140 6.21 8.67 18.72
N TYR A 141 6.66 9.55 17.83
CA TYR A 141 5.82 10.53 17.15
C TYR A 141 5.28 9.98 15.82
N GLY A 142 5.67 8.77 15.42
CA GLY A 142 5.31 8.14 14.16
C GLY A 142 6.22 8.50 13.00
N ASN A 143 7.31 9.24 13.21
CA ASN A 143 8.22 9.54 12.10
C ASN A 143 8.88 8.26 11.61
N LEU A 144 8.96 8.08 10.30
CA LEU A 144 9.40 6.82 9.69
C LEU A 144 10.78 6.96 9.04
N PHE A 145 11.55 5.87 9.16
CA PHE A 145 12.77 5.62 8.41
C PHE A 145 12.58 4.39 7.51
N TYR A 146 13.00 4.50 6.25
CA TYR A 146 13.03 3.40 5.29
C TYR A 146 14.48 2.99 5.03
N ASP A 147 14.74 1.70 4.89
CA ASP A 147 16.08 1.19 4.59
C ASP A 147 16.21 0.92 3.07
N GLY A 148 17.15 1.61 2.43
CA GLY A 148 17.39 1.48 1.00
C GLY A 148 16.12 1.56 0.13
N THR A 149 15.88 0.50 -0.64
CA THR A 149 14.80 0.42 -1.64
C THR A 149 13.44 0.00 -1.07
N ASP A 150 13.34 -0.29 0.23
CA ASP A 150 12.05 -0.49 0.92
C ASP A 150 11.17 0.75 0.86
N LYS A 151 11.77 1.92 0.61
CA LYS A 151 11.05 3.20 0.48
C LYS A 151 10.01 3.15 -0.64
N ASN A 152 10.40 2.84 -1.88
CA ASN A 152 9.55 2.73 -3.07
C ASN A 152 8.18 3.50 -3.02
N PHE A 153 7.05 2.80 -3.09
CA PHE A 153 5.68 3.36 -3.06
C PHE A 153 5.19 3.70 -1.65
N ASN A 154 5.85 3.20 -0.60
CA ASN A 154 5.39 3.36 0.79
C ASN A 154 5.13 4.84 1.19
N PRO A 155 6.01 5.82 0.95
CA PRO A 155 5.76 7.22 1.29
C PRO A 155 4.55 7.83 0.60
N ILE A 156 4.37 7.59 -0.70
CA ILE A 156 3.28 8.20 -1.46
C ILE A 156 1.94 7.57 -1.12
N MET A 157 1.93 6.25 -0.90
CA MET A 157 0.73 5.54 -0.46
C MET A 157 0.36 5.92 0.96
N LEU A 158 1.33 6.14 1.86
CA LEU A 158 1.08 6.59 3.22
C LEU A 158 0.27 7.89 3.23
N MET A 159 0.53 8.82 2.31
CA MET A 159 -0.18 10.11 2.27
C MET A 159 -1.56 10.04 1.59
N ALA A 160 -1.88 8.94 0.89
CA ALA A 160 -3.08 8.80 0.05
C ALA A 160 -4.15 7.88 0.65
N GLY A 161 -3.99 7.45 1.91
CA GLY A 161 -5.02 6.76 2.69
C GLY A 161 -5.82 7.71 3.58
N LYS A 162 -7.09 7.38 3.83
CA LYS A 162 -7.89 8.01 4.89
C LYS A 162 -7.46 7.53 6.26
N GLU A 163 -7.20 6.24 6.39
CA GLU A 163 -6.56 5.64 7.57
C GLU A 163 -5.27 4.91 7.15
N THR A 164 -4.18 5.14 7.87
CA THR A 164 -2.87 4.63 7.52
C THR A 164 -2.32 3.68 8.58
N LEU A 165 -1.91 2.50 8.14
CA LEU A 165 -1.35 1.46 8.98
C LEU A 165 0.06 1.15 8.53
N VAL A 166 1.01 1.27 9.46
CA VAL A 166 2.43 1.08 9.17
C VAL A 166 2.96 -0.13 9.93
N GLU A 167 3.45 -1.13 9.20
CA GLU A 167 4.21 -2.23 9.77
C GLU A 167 5.69 -1.83 9.92
N VAL A 168 6.21 -1.89 11.15
CA VAL A 168 7.55 -1.39 11.49
C VAL A 168 8.41 -2.49 12.12
N ASP A 169 9.64 -2.67 11.65
CA ASP A 169 10.56 -3.69 12.24
C ASP A 169 11.09 -3.27 13.61
N LYS A 170 11.36 -1.97 13.80
CA LYS A 170 11.86 -1.43 15.08
C LYS A 170 11.05 -0.22 15.51
N TYR A 171 10.25 -0.39 16.56
CA TYR A 171 9.48 0.67 17.20
C TYR A 171 9.33 0.41 18.72
N PRO A 172 9.42 1.45 19.57
CA PRO A 172 9.89 2.79 19.25
C PRO A 172 11.43 2.88 19.18
N VAL A 173 11.96 3.79 18.35
CA VAL A 173 13.39 4.17 18.34
C VAL A 173 13.57 5.69 18.39
N LYS A 174 14.76 6.17 18.76
CA LYS A 174 15.11 7.59 18.65
C LYS A 174 15.73 7.87 17.27
N LEU A 175 14.94 8.44 16.36
CA LEU A 175 15.42 8.85 15.04
C LEU A 175 16.16 10.21 15.11
N LYS A 176 17.31 10.28 14.44
CA LYS A 176 18.01 11.55 14.14
C LYS A 176 17.19 12.34 13.13
N LEU A 177 17.43 13.66 13.06
CA LEU A 177 16.65 14.55 12.19
C LEU A 177 16.65 14.10 10.72
N HIS A 178 17.81 13.70 10.17
CA HIS A 178 17.93 13.24 8.79
C HIS A 178 17.38 11.82 8.55
N GLU A 179 17.11 11.05 9.61
CA GLU A 179 16.48 9.72 9.49
C GLU A 179 14.95 9.81 9.39
N ARG A 180 14.36 10.97 9.70
CA ARG A 180 12.90 11.20 9.63
C ARG A 180 12.50 11.46 8.18
N MET A 181 12.38 10.39 7.41
CA MET A 181 12.06 10.46 5.98
C MET A 181 10.59 10.75 5.70
N MET A 182 9.69 10.26 6.56
CA MET A 182 8.27 10.61 6.51
C MET A 182 7.81 11.12 7.89
N PRO A 183 7.11 12.27 7.94
CA PRO A 183 6.57 12.80 9.19
C PRO A 183 5.46 11.90 9.74
N GLY A 184 5.42 11.77 11.07
CA GLY A 184 4.40 10.95 11.74
C GLY A 184 2.98 11.49 11.67
N ILE A 185 2.76 12.70 11.12
CA ILE A 185 1.41 13.23 10.87
C ILE A 185 0.60 12.39 9.89
N TYR A 186 1.28 11.61 9.04
CA TYR A 186 0.63 10.72 8.09
C TYR A 186 0.43 9.31 8.65
N VAL A 187 0.73 9.06 9.93
CA VAL A 187 0.70 7.73 10.55
C VAL A 187 -0.39 7.68 11.61
N ASP A 188 -1.48 6.98 11.29
CA ASP A 188 -2.59 6.78 12.24
C ASP A 188 -2.30 5.60 13.17
N TYR A 189 -1.85 4.47 12.61
CA TYR A 189 -1.59 3.25 13.36
C TYR A 189 -0.21 2.63 13.06
N ILE A 190 0.41 2.05 14.08
CA ILE A 190 1.66 1.29 13.98
C ILE A 190 1.44 -0.15 14.43
N LEU A 191 1.88 -1.10 13.59
CA LEU A 191 2.06 -2.50 13.94
C LEU A 191 3.54 -2.80 14.10
N LYS A 192 3.95 -3.20 15.31
CA LYS A 192 5.32 -3.66 15.55
C LYS A 192 5.49 -5.11 15.08
N ARG A 193 6.57 -5.36 14.33
CA ARG A 193 6.94 -6.70 13.89
C ARG A 193 7.52 -7.55 15.03
#